data_AF-A0A1Z3LU66-F1
#
_entry.id   AF-A0A1Z3LU66-F1
#
_cell.length_a   1.000
_cell.length_b   1.000
_cell.length_c   1.000
_cell.angle_alpha   90.00
_cell.angle_beta   90.00
_cell.angle_gamma   90.00
#
_symmetry.space_group_name_H-M   'P 1'
#
loop_
_entity.id
_entity.type
_entity.pdbx_description
1 polymer ?
#
loop_
_entity_poly.entity_id
_entity_poly.type
_entity_poly.pdbx_seq_one_letter_code
_entity_poly.pdbx_strand_id
1 'polypeptide(L)'
;MTRRPSRYSAVAIALHWLIAIAILSMIPMGWWMSDAIVEPDSQALAYRVFQIHKSIGFLILALTALRIVWRLTHPVPALPGAMKGWEQFAARATHAAFYALMLALPLTGWAYVSTGWAVVTDTPLAVATSWFGLFTIPHLPFIEHASEAVRRTTAWMAMGAHSKLAWGVIVLVVLHVAAALKHQLLDRDGVLSHMIPVLPHGDDAHGVAPEPTPAVRWAERLAGVAFVVVIGVAFGLAAKPAPKTEGQAVASAPAAAPAADAAVTPGAAAAWTVDKAASTIQFTGTHTGKAFTGQFEQWDAQVWFDPADLAGSKAVVTVQTGTAKTGDSTQEGSLPGAEWFDTATYPTARFEATAFKALGGNRYEATGTLRIKTTTVPVVLPFTFDEASGTATVAGKLELDRTALNMGMMSDAGGDWVSKAIGVEIKVKATRQG
;
A
#
# COMPACT_ATOMS: atom_id res chain seq x y z
N MET A 1 12.17 -48.37 -20.21
CA MET A 1 11.51 -47.91 -18.97
C MET A 1 12.34 -46.78 -18.38
N THR A 2 11.91 -45.52 -18.51
CA THR A 2 12.59 -44.39 -17.86
C THR A 2 12.26 -44.42 -16.37
N ARG A 3 13.29 -44.55 -15.53
CA ARG A 3 13.15 -44.55 -14.06
C ARG A 3 12.48 -43.23 -13.65
N ARG A 4 11.35 -43.29 -12.93
CA ARG A 4 10.75 -42.08 -12.36
C ARG A 4 11.74 -41.44 -11.37
N PRO A 5 11.87 -40.11 -11.34
CA PRO A 5 12.79 -39.45 -10.42
C PRO A 5 12.38 -39.70 -8.97
N SER A 6 13.36 -40.01 -8.12
CA SER A 6 13.17 -40.30 -6.69
C SER A 6 13.14 -39.04 -5.81
N ARG A 7 13.34 -37.84 -6.39
CA ARG A 7 13.46 -36.58 -5.63
C ARG A 7 12.81 -35.40 -6.36
N TYR A 8 12.30 -34.44 -5.58
CA TYR A 8 11.94 -33.13 -6.12
C TYR A 8 13.20 -32.36 -6.55
N SER A 9 13.05 -31.48 -7.54
CA SER A 9 14.13 -30.55 -7.88
C SER A 9 14.37 -29.54 -6.75
N ALA A 10 15.61 -29.03 -6.64
CA ALA A 10 15.95 -28.00 -5.67
C ALA A 10 15.05 -26.76 -5.80
N VAL A 11 14.66 -26.41 -7.03
CA VAL A 11 13.73 -25.29 -7.31
C VAL A 11 12.35 -25.57 -6.72
N ALA A 12 11.80 -26.78 -6.86
CA ALA A 12 10.50 -27.12 -6.28
C ALA A 12 10.52 -27.04 -4.74
N ILE A 13 11.62 -27.48 -4.13
CA ILE A 13 11.83 -27.41 -2.68
C ILE A 13 11.97 -25.95 -2.23
N ALA A 14 12.76 -25.14 -2.93
CA ALA A 14 12.91 -23.71 -2.63
C ALA A 14 11.58 -22.97 -2.74
N LEU A 15 10.82 -23.16 -3.82
CA LEU A 15 9.49 -22.57 -3.98
C LEU A 15 8.52 -23.04 -2.89
N HIS A 16 8.61 -24.29 -2.44
CA HIS A 16 7.83 -24.76 -1.31
C HIS A 16 8.12 -23.96 -0.05
N TRP A 17 9.38 -23.90 0.36
CA TRP A 17 9.77 -23.27 1.63
C TRP A 17 9.61 -21.76 1.62
N LEU A 18 9.90 -21.09 0.51
CA LEU A 18 9.66 -19.66 0.38
C LEU A 18 8.18 -19.32 0.58
N ILE A 19 7.28 -20.07 -0.06
CA ILE A 19 5.84 -19.88 0.10
C ILE A 19 5.39 -20.25 1.52
N ALA A 20 5.91 -21.35 2.08
CA ALA A 20 5.55 -21.79 3.44
C ALA A 20 5.93 -20.73 4.48
N ILE A 21 7.14 -20.18 4.41
CA ILE A 21 7.60 -19.11 5.30
C ILE A 21 6.75 -17.85 5.13
N ALA A 22 6.44 -17.47 3.89
CA ALA A 22 5.57 -16.32 3.62
C ALA A 22 4.15 -16.50 4.16
N ILE A 23 3.57 -17.69 4.06
CA ILE A 23 2.24 -17.99 4.64
C ILE A 23 2.30 -17.99 6.16
N LEU A 24 3.35 -18.57 6.76
CA LEU A 24 3.50 -18.61 8.22
C LEU A 24 3.71 -17.21 8.82
N SER A 25 4.35 -16.29 8.10
CA SER A 25 4.49 -14.89 8.55
C SER A 25 3.19 -14.09 8.41
N MET A 26 2.33 -14.42 7.44
CA MET A 26 1.03 -13.75 7.22
C MET A 26 0.06 -13.88 8.38
N ILE A 27 0.03 -15.05 9.03
CA ILE A 27 -0.96 -15.37 10.05
C ILE A 27 -0.86 -14.42 11.27
N PRO A 28 0.29 -14.33 11.98
CA PRO A 28 0.42 -13.40 13.10
C PRO A 28 0.36 -11.94 12.65
N MET A 29 0.86 -11.63 11.45
CA MET A 29 0.81 -10.29 10.88
C MET A 29 -0.63 -9.80 10.68
N GLY A 30 -1.50 -10.67 10.13
CA GLY A 30 -2.90 -10.36 9.88
C GLY A 30 -3.70 -10.13 11.16
N TRP A 31 -3.45 -10.93 12.20
CA TRP A 31 -4.05 -10.71 13.52
C TRP A 31 -3.56 -9.42 14.18
N TRP A 32 -2.25 -9.22 14.24
CA TRP A 32 -1.70 -8.05 14.93
C TRP A 32 -2.11 -6.74 14.25
N MET A 33 -2.07 -6.68 12.91
CA MET A 33 -2.38 -5.44 12.19
C MET A 33 -3.85 -5.03 12.33
N SER A 34 -4.79 -5.99 12.44
CA SER A 34 -6.21 -5.67 12.58
C SER A 34 -6.54 -5.03 13.93
N ASP A 35 -5.82 -5.41 14.97
CA ASP A 35 -6.03 -4.89 16.32
C ASP A 35 -5.22 -3.59 16.51
N ALA A 36 -3.99 -3.55 16.03
CA ALA A 36 -3.09 -2.40 16.20
C ALA A 36 -3.51 -1.15 15.40
N ILE A 37 -4.39 -1.27 14.41
CA ILE A 37 -4.82 -0.14 13.56
C ILE A 37 -5.82 0.79 14.26
N VAL A 38 -6.54 0.27 15.26
CA VAL A 38 -7.51 1.04 16.04
C VAL A 38 -6.89 1.65 17.30
N GLU A 39 -5.66 1.26 17.65
CA GLU A 39 -4.89 1.81 18.75
C GLU A 39 -4.04 3.01 18.29
N PRO A 40 -4.23 4.22 18.88
CA PRO A 40 -3.56 5.43 18.40
C PRO A 40 -2.03 5.33 18.33
N ASP A 41 -1.40 4.72 19.32
CA ASP A 41 0.07 4.64 19.43
C ASP A 41 0.70 3.66 18.42
N SER A 42 -0.04 2.64 17.99
CA SER A 42 0.44 1.63 17.04
C SER A 42 -0.09 1.83 15.62
N GLN A 43 -1.03 2.75 15.41
CA GLN A 43 -1.71 2.98 14.15
C GLN A 43 -0.75 3.19 12.97
N ALA A 44 0.31 3.98 13.17
CA ALA A 44 1.33 4.25 12.15
C ALA A 44 2.11 2.99 11.73
N LEU A 45 2.45 2.15 12.71
CA LEU A 45 3.14 0.89 12.44
C LEU A 45 2.19 -0.12 11.79
N ALA A 46 0.96 -0.20 12.29
CA ALA A 46 -0.09 -1.06 11.74
C ALA A 46 -0.34 -0.77 10.26
N TYR A 47 -0.41 0.52 9.88
CA TYR A 47 -0.51 0.93 8.48
C TYR A 47 0.64 0.39 7.61
N ARG A 48 1.89 0.49 8.08
CA ARG A 48 3.04 -0.06 7.35
C ARG A 48 2.96 -1.57 7.22
N VAL A 49 2.54 -2.25 8.29
CA VAL A 49 2.38 -3.70 8.28
C VAL A 49 1.24 -4.12 7.34
N PHE A 50 0.15 -3.35 7.23
CA PHE A 50 -0.88 -3.57 6.21
C PHE A 50 -0.29 -3.51 4.79
N GLN A 51 0.59 -2.55 4.48
CA GLN A 51 1.24 -2.46 3.17
C GLN A 51 2.18 -3.65 2.93
N ILE A 52 2.91 -4.11 3.95
CA ILE A 52 3.76 -5.31 3.88
C ILE A 52 2.91 -6.58 3.70
N HIS A 53 1.78 -6.69 4.40
CA HIS A 53 0.82 -7.80 4.28
C HIS A 53 0.26 -7.88 2.85
N LYS A 54 -0.15 -6.75 2.27
CA LYS A 54 -0.56 -6.71 0.85
C LYS A 54 0.59 -7.17 -0.05
N SER A 55 1.81 -6.65 0.17
CA SER A 55 2.99 -6.93 -0.65
C SER A 55 3.39 -8.42 -0.67
N ILE A 56 3.48 -9.04 0.51
CA ILE A 56 3.80 -10.46 0.62
C ILE A 56 2.62 -11.30 0.08
N GLY A 57 1.37 -10.84 0.18
CA GLY A 57 0.22 -11.52 -0.43
C GLY A 57 0.36 -11.65 -1.96
N PHE A 58 0.76 -10.57 -2.64
CA PHE A 58 1.09 -10.61 -4.08
C PHE A 58 2.33 -11.44 -4.38
N LEU A 59 3.35 -11.44 -3.50
CA LEU A 59 4.51 -12.31 -3.64
C LEU A 59 4.10 -13.79 -3.60
N ILE A 60 3.23 -14.19 -2.67
CA ILE A 60 2.68 -15.56 -2.58
C ILE A 60 1.93 -15.90 -3.86
N LEU A 61 1.12 -14.99 -4.40
CA LEU A 61 0.39 -15.21 -5.65
C LEU A 61 1.36 -15.47 -6.82
N ALA A 62 2.39 -14.65 -6.98
CA ALA A 62 3.40 -14.78 -8.03
C ALA A 62 4.22 -16.09 -7.88
N LEU A 63 4.71 -16.39 -6.68
CA LEU A 63 5.45 -17.62 -6.38
C LEU A 63 4.57 -18.87 -6.59
N THR A 64 3.28 -18.78 -6.27
CA THR A 64 2.33 -19.88 -6.50
C THR A 64 2.13 -20.13 -7.98
N ALA A 65 1.97 -19.10 -8.80
CA ALA A 65 1.89 -19.24 -10.25
C ALA A 65 3.16 -19.91 -10.81
N LEU A 66 4.34 -19.44 -10.39
CA LEU A 66 5.62 -20.06 -10.76
C LEU A 66 5.70 -21.53 -10.32
N ARG A 67 5.25 -21.84 -9.11
CA ARG A 67 5.22 -23.21 -8.56
C ARG A 67 4.25 -24.11 -9.33
N ILE A 68 3.12 -23.60 -9.81
CA ILE A 68 2.18 -24.34 -10.67
C ILE A 68 2.85 -24.65 -12.01
N VAL A 69 3.42 -23.63 -12.68
CA VAL A 69 4.15 -23.81 -13.95
C VAL A 69 5.26 -24.85 -13.79
N TRP A 70 6.05 -24.73 -12.72
CA TRP A 70 7.11 -25.69 -12.41
C TRP A 70 6.57 -27.11 -12.24
N ARG A 71 5.48 -27.29 -11.48
CA ARG A 71 4.84 -28.59 -11.25
C ARG A 71 4.27 -29.22 -12.52
N LEU A 72 3.77 -28.40 -13.47
CA LEU A 72 3.23 -28.88 -14.73
C LEU A 72 4.33 -29.28 -15.74
N THR A 73 5.52 -28.70 -15.60
CA THR A 73 6.65 -28.91 -16.53
C THR A 73 7.67 -29.91 -16.03
N HIS A 74 7.65 -30.25 -14.73
CA HIS A 74 8.63 -31.13 -14.11
C HIS A 74 7.96 -32.35 -13.46
N PRO A 75 8.60 -33.53 -13.52
CA PRO A 75 8.06 -34.75 -12.94
C PRO A 75 7.95 -34.64 -11.41
N VAL A 76 6.82 -35.11 -10.88
CA VAL A 76 6.57 -35.20 -9.43
C VAL A 76 6.91 -36.61 -8.94
N PRO A 77 7.71 -36.77 -7.88
CA PRO A 77 7.97 -38.07 -7.26
C PRO A 77 6.67 -38.80 -6.90
N ALA A 78 6.67 -40.13 -7.02
CA ALA A 78 5.52 -40.94 -6.63
C ALA A 78 5.36 -40.94 -5.10
N LEU A 79 4.11 -41.07 -4.63
CA LEU A 79 3.86 -41.33 -3.20
C LEU A 79 4.38 -42.73 -2.84
N PRO A 80 4.84 -42.95 -1.59
CA PRO A 80 5.31 -44.26 -1.14
C PRO A 80 4.28 -45.36 -1.40
N GLY A 81 4.70 -46.46 -2.02
CA GLY A 81 3.80 -47.57 -2.38
C GLY A 81 3.15 -48.27 -1.18
N ALA A 82 3.77 -48.17 0.00
CA ALA A 82 3.26 -48.72 1.26
C ALA A 82 2.19 -47.84 1.94
N MET A 83 1.97 -46.60 1.46
CA MET A 83 1.01 -45.66 2.03
C MET A 83 -0.43 -46.11 1.75
N LYS A 84 -1.33 -46.02 2.74
CA LYS A 84 -2.73 -46.44 2.59
C LYS A 84 -3.43 -45.59 1.53
N GLY A 85 -4.37 -46.19 0.79
CA GLY A 85 -5.07 -45.50 -0.30
C GLY A 85 -5.78 -44.19 0.11
N TRP A 86 -6.33 -44.15 1.33
CA TRP A 86 -6.95 -42.93 1.87
C TRP A 86 -5.93 -41.85 2.26
N GLU A 87 -4.73 -42.24 2.72
CA GLU A 87 -3.62 -41.30 3.02
C GLU A 87 -3.09 -40.68 1.73
N GLN A 88 -2.96 -41.48 0.66
CA GLN A 88 -2.58 -40.97 -0.66
C GLN A 88 -3.64 -40.01 -1.22
N PHE A 89 -4.93 -40.33 -1.04
CA PHE A 89 -6.02 -39.43 -1.41
C PHE A 89 -5.97 -38.13 -0.60
N ALA A 90 -5.85 -38.22 0.73
CA ALA A 90 -5.77 -37.06 1.62
C ALA A 90 -4.57 -36.16 1.29
N ALA A 91 -3.41 -36.73 0.99
CA ALA A 91 -2.24 -35.98 0.55
C ALA A 91 -2.53 -35.21 -0.76
N ARG A 92 -3.13 -35.86 -1.77
CA ARG A 92 -3.48 -35.19 -3.04
C ARG A 92 -4.52 -34.10 -2.85
N ALA A 93 -5.57 -34.38 -2.06
CA ALA A 93 -6.62 -33.43 -1.74
C ALA A 93 -6.09 -32.20 -0.98
N THR A 94 -5.22 -32.41 0.01
CA THR A 94 -4.56 -31.34 0.76
C THR A 94 -3.71 -30.45 -0.14
N HIS A 95 -2.90 -31.02 -1.03
CA HIS A 95 -2.12 -30.23 -1.99
C HIS A 95 -3.00 -29.45 -2.96
N ALA A 96 -4.07 -30.06 -3.48
CA ALA A 96 -5.02 -29.37 -4.35
C ALA A 96 -5.72 -28.21 -3.62
N ALA A 97 -6.14 -28.43 -2.37
CA ALA A 97 -6.73 -27.41 -1.52
C ALA A 97 -5.76 -26.24 -1.27
N PHE A 98 -4.48 -26.52 -0.97
CA PHE A 98 -3.49 -25.45 -0.85
C PHE A 98 -3.33 -24.64 -2.13
N TYR A 99 -3.25 -25.27 -3.30
CA TYR A 99 -3.16 -24.51 -4.57
C TYR A 99 -4.39 -23.61 -4.78
N ALA A 100 -5.60 -24.11 -4.50
CA ALA A 100 -6.81 -23.31 -4.58
C ALA A 100 -6.77 -22.12 -3.60
N LEU A 101 -6.39 -22.37 -2.34
CA LEU A 101 -6.32 -21.35 -1.28
C LEU A 101 -5.24 -20.30 -1.54
N MET A 102 -4.04 -20.71 -1.98
CA MET A 102 -2.93 -19.80 -2.28
C MET A 102 -3.20 -18.88 -3.48
N LEU A 103 -4.15 -19.24 -4.35
CA LEU A 103 -4.66 -18.35 -5.40
C LEU A 103 -5.83 -17.51 -4.89
N ALA A 104 -6.86 -18.13 -4.30
CA ALA A 104 -8.09 -17.46 -3.90
C ALA A 104 -7.88 -16.41 -2.80
N LEU A 105 -7.00 -16.66 -1.83
CA LEU A 105 -6.80 -15.79 -0.67
C LEU A 105 -6.14 -14.45 -1.07
N PRO A 106 -5.03 -14.40 -1.83
CA PRO A 106 -4.52 -13.14 -2.36
C PRO A 106 -5.48 -12.45 -3.32
N LEU A 107 -6.22 -13.19 -4.15
CA LEU A 107 -7.19 -12.60 -5.09
C LEU A 107 -8.37 -11.94 -4.38
N THR A 108 -8.89 -12.56 -3.31
CA THR A 108 -9.94 -11.94 -2.48
C THR A 108 -9.41 -10.71 -1.72
N GLY A 109 -8.15 -10.73 -1.27
CA GLY A 109 -7.50 -9.56 -0.70
C GLY A 109 -7.31 -8.42 -1.71
N TRP A 110 -6.90 -8.75 -2.94
CA TRP A 110 -6.79 -7.78 -4.03
C TRP A 110 -8.14 -7.19 -4.42
N ALA A 111 -9.19 -8.03 -4.48
CA ALA A 111 -10.55 -7.58 -4.71
C ALA A 111 -11.02 -6.61 -3.61
N TYR A 112 -10.73 -6.92 -2.34
CA TYR A 112 -11.04 -6.04 -1.22
C TYR A 112 -10.37 -4.67 -1.35
N VAL A 113 -9.04 -4.61 -1.51
CA VAL A 113 -8.34 -3.31 -1.60
C VAL A 113 -8.75 -2.50 -2.83
N SER A 114 -9.12 -3.17 -3.92
CA SER A 114 -9.62 -2.53 -5.15
C SER A 114 -10.96 -1.85 -4.98
N THR A 115 -11.71 -2.15 -3.91
CA THR A 115 -12.94 -1.43 -3.59
C THR A 115 -12.68 -0.04 -3.01
N GLY A 116 -11.47 0.27 -2.55
CA GLY A 116 -11.18 1.50 -1.82
C GLY A 116 -12.15 1.74 -0.66
N TRP A 117 -12.49 0.68 0.08
CA TRP A 117 -13.43 0.70 1.19
C TRP A 117 -12.81 0.07 2.43
N ALA A 118 -12.97 0.70 3.59
CA ALA A 118 -12.56 0.18 4.87
C ALA A 118 -13.74 -0.51 5.56
N VAL A 119 -13.71 -1.84 5.67
CA VAL A 119 -14.79 -2.61 6.34
C VAL A 119 -14.86 -2.35 7.84
N VAL A 120 -13.74 -1.98 8.48
CA VAL A 120 -13.68 -1.71 9.94
C VAL A 120 -14.48 -0.46 10.32
N THR A 121 -14.38 0.60 9.52
CA THR A 121 -15.07 1.88 9.74
C THR A 121 -16.34 2.02 8.88
N ASP A 122 -16.58 1.07 7.97
CA ASP A 122 -17.60 1.12 6.92
C ASP A 122 -17.62 2.44 6.14
N THR A 123 -16.44 2.91 5.74
CA THR A 123 -16.26 4.16 4.99
C THR A 123 -15.41 3.96 3.73
N PRO A 124 -15.52 4.85 2.72
CA PRO A 124 -14.54 4.93 1.65
C PRO A 124 -13.13 5.16 2.22
N LEU A 125 -12.15 4.41 1.71
CA LEU A 125 -10.72 4.58 2.01
C LEU A 125 -9.91 4.15 0.79
N ALA A 126 -9.63 5.11 -0.09
CA ALA A 126 -8.85 4.89 -1.30
C ALA A 126 -7.36 5.11 -1.01
N VAL A 127 -6.70 4.07 -0.52
CA VAL A 127 -5.25 4.06 -0.29
C VAL A 127 -4.59 3.16 -1.33
N ALA A 128 -3.61 3.69 -2.04
CA ALA A 128 -2.84 2.92 -3.00
C ALA A 128 -2.21 1.67 -2.35
N THR A 129 -2.14 0.58 -3.13
CA THR A 129 -1.46 -0.63 -2.70
C THR A 129 0.00 -0.57 -3.14
N SER A 130 0.91 -0.27 -2.22
CA SER A 130 2.34 -0.23 -2.50
C SER A 130 2.95 -1.63 -2.40
N TRP A 131 3.75 -2.03 -3.39
CA TRP A 131 4.54 -3.27 -3.35
C TRP A 131 5.93 -2.99 -2.81
N PHE A 132 6.13 -3.26 -1.52
CA PHE A 132 7.37 -3.02 -0.77
C PHE A 132 7.92 -1.58 -0.89
N GLY A 133 7.06 -0.58 -1.14
CA GLY A 133 7.48 0.80 -1.33
C GLY A 133 7.95 1.15 -2.75
N LEU A 134 8.13 0.16 -3.62
CA LEU A 134 8.81 0.34 -4.92
C LEU A 134 7.89 0.92 -6.00
N PHE A 135 6.66 0.41 -6.09
CA PHE A 135 5.64 0.87 -7.03
C PHE A 135 4.26 0.49 -6.52
N THR A 136 3.22 1.05 -7.14
CA THR A 136 1.83 0.74 -6.81
C THR A 136 1.28 -0.38 -7.68
N ILE A 137 0.54 -1.30 -7.08
CA ILE A 137 -0.21 -2.32 -7.81
C ILE A 137 -1.56 -1.71 -8.17
N PRO A 138 -1.96 -1.74 -9.45
CA PRO A 138 -3.25 -1.18 -9.87
C PRO A 138 -4.40 -1.94 -9.23
N HIS A 139 -5.48 -1.21 -8.93
CA HIS A 139 -6.74 -1.83 -8.56
C HIS A 139 -7.34 -2.62 -9.73
N LEU A 140 -8.19 -3.59 -9.40
CA LEU A 140 -8.97 -4.29 -10.41
C LEU A 140 -9.83 -3.28 -11.17
N PRO A 141 -9.88 -3.38 -12.51
CA PRO A 141 -10.66 -2.46 -13.33
C PRO A 141 -12.15 -2.53 -12.94
N PHE A 142 -12.87 -1.45 -13.20
CA PHE A 142 -14.33 -1.30 -12.99
C PHE A 142 -14.81 -1.19 -11.54
N ILE A 143 -14.13 -1.81 -10.56
CA ILE A 143 -14.56 -1.76 -9.15
C ILE A 143 -14.39 -0.35 -8.58
N GLU A 144 -13.28 0.32 -8.89
CA GLU A 144 -12.96 1.64 -8.37
C GLU A 144 -13.99 2.70 -8.79
N HIS A 145 -14.53 2.60 -10.00
CA HIS A 145 -15.53 3.50 -10.57
C HIS A 145 -16.97 3.04 -10.33
N ALA A 146 -17.18 1.92 -9.64
CA ALA A 146 -18.52 1.45 -9.31
C ALA A 146 -19.18 2.35 -8.26
N SER A 147 -20.51 2.31 -8.19
CA SER A 147 -21.27 3.01 -7.15
C SER A 147 -20.81 2.60 -5.74
N GLU A 148 -20.93 3.50 -4.76
CA GLU A 148 -20.58 3.22 -3.37
C GLU A 148 -21.26 1.96 -2.82
N ALA A 149 -22.54 1.75 -3.15
CA ALA A 149 -23.28 0.57 -2.74
C ALA A 149 -22.63 -0.73 -3.25
N VAL A 150 -22.16 -0.73 -4.50
CA VAL A 150 -21.46 -1.88 -5.10
C VAL A 150 -20.09 -2.06 -4.46
N ARG A 151 -19.33 -0.97 -4.27
CA ARG A 151 -17.99 -1.01 -3.65
C ARG A 151 -18.06 -1.55 -2.22
N ARG A 152 -18.97 -1.02 -1.40
CA ARG A 152 -19.23 -1.49 -0.03
C ARG A 152 -19.60 -2.97 -0.01
N THR A 153 -20.61 -3.37 -0.80
CA THR A 153 -21.07 -4.77 -0.83
C THR A 153 -19.94 -5.72 -1.25
N THR A 154 -19.19 -5.35 -2.28
CA THR A 154 -18.03 -6.12 -2.75
C THR A 154 -16.95 -6.21 -1.67
N ALA A 155 -16.70 -5.12 -0.93
CA ALA A 155 -15.69 -5.09 0.12
C ALA A 155 -16.01 -6.06 1.25
N TRP A 156 -17.27 -6.05 1.73
CA TRP A 156 -17.75 -6.99 2.75
C TRP A 156 -17.69 -8.44 2.29
N MET A 157 -18.10 -8.72 1.04
CA MET A 157 -17.99 -10.06 0.47
C MET A 157 -16.54 -10.52 0.34
N ALA A 158 -15.66 -9.67 -0.19
CA ALA A 158 -14.27 -9.97 -0.43
C ALA A 158 -13.50 -10.17 0.88
N MET A 159 -13.65 -9.27 1.86
CA MET A 159 -13.03 -9.39 3.18
C MET A 159 -13.59 -10.60 3.96
N GLY A 160 -14.91 -10.81 3.91
CA GLY A 160 -15.54 -11.97 4.52
C GLY A 160 -15.04 -13.30 3.93
N ALA A 161 -14.86 -13.36 2.61
CA ALA A 161 -14.24 -14.50 1.94
C ALA A 161 -12.77 -14.66 2.34
N HIS A 162 -11.99 -13.57 2.30
CA HIS A 162 -10.58 -13.57 2.67
C HIS A 162 -10.36 -14.11 4.09
N SER A 163 -11.16 -13.65 5.06
CA SER A 163 -11.13 -14.14 6.44
C SER A 163 -11.45 -15.64 6.55
N LYS A 164 -12.53 -16.11 5.90
CA LYS A 164 -12.90 -17.53 5.89
C LYS A 164 -11.82 -18.41 5.25
N LEU A 165 -11.24 -17.94 4.14
CA LEU A 165 -10.16 -18.65 3.44
C LEU A 165 -8.89 -18.68 4.31
N ALA A 166 -8.57 -17.61 5.04
CA ALA A 166 -7.45 -17.58 5.98
C ALA A 166 -7.59 -18.60 7.10
N TRP A 167 -8.79 -18.72 7.70
CA TRP A 167 -9.08 -19.80 8.65
C TRP A 167 -8.92 -21.19 8.03
N GLY A 168 -9.37 -21.36 6.78
CA GLY A 168 -9.15 -22.59 6.02
C GLY A 168 -7.67 -22.94 5.84
N VAL A 169 -6.83 -21.94 5.51
CA VAL A 169 -5.38 -22.11 5.42
C VAL A 169 -4.79 -22.49 6.77
N ILE A 170 -5.16 -21.83 7.87
CA ILE A 170 -4.66 -22.15 9.22
C ILE A 170 -4.93 -23.62 9.55
N VAL A 171 -6.18 -24.07 9.41
CA VAL A 171 -6.56 -25.46 9.68
C VAL A 171 -5.75 -26.41 8.79
N LEU A 172 -5.65 -26.11 7.50
CA LEU A 172 -4.96 -26.98 6.55
C LEU A 172 -3.45 -27.03 6.81
N VAL A 173 -2.81 -25.92 7.22
CA VAL A 173 -1.40 -25.87 7.62
C VAL A 173 -1.17 -26.75 8.84
N VAL A 174 -2.01 -26.64 9.87
CA VAL A 174 -1.91 -27.48 11.08
C VAL A 174 -2.03 -28.95 10.72
N LEU A 175 -3.03 -29.33 9.93
CA LEU A 175 -3.23 -30.71 9.48
C LEU A 175 -2.07 -31.22 8.62
N HIS A 176 -1.55 -30.39 7.72
CA HIS A 176 -0.43 -30.72 6.85
C HIS A 176 0.85 -30.97 7.63
N VAL A 177 1.17 -30.08 8.58
CA VAL A 177 2.32 -30.22 9.47
C VAL A 177 2.16 -31.46 10.34
N ALA A 178 0.99 -31.67 10.94
CA ALA A 178 0.72 -32.83 11.77
C ALA A 178 0.86 -34.14 10.98
N ALA A 179 0.39 -34.18 9.73
CA ALA A 179 0.59 -35.32 8.84
C ALA A 179 2.08 -35.54 8.53
N ALA A 180 2.83 -34.49 8.18
CA ALA A 180 4.27 -34.60 7.93
C ALA A 180 5.03 -35.14 9.17
N LEU A 181 4.65 -34.69 10.36
CA LEU A 181 5.21 -35.18 11.62
C LEU A 181 4.79 -36.62 11.92
N LYS A 182 3.55 -37.02 11.66
CA LYS A 182 3.11 -38.42 11.78
C LYS A 182 3.94 -39.32 10.85
N HIS A 183 4.10 -38.93 9.59
CA HIS A 183 4.88 -39.70 8.62
C HIS A 183 6.36 -39.78 9.02
N GLN A 184 6.92 -38.73 9.59
CA GLN A 184 8.30 -38.74 10.09
C GLN A 184 8.49 -39.58 11.37
N LEU A 185 7.60 -39.42 12.37
CA LEU A 185 7.81 -39.94 13.71
C LEU A 185 7.22 -41.34 13.93
N LEU A 186 6.06 -41.61 13.30
CA LEU A 186 5.32 -42.86 13.45
C LEU A 186 5.56 -43.78 12.26
N ASP A 187 5.26 -43.34 11.04
CA ASP A 187 5.27 -44.20 9.85
C ASP A 187 6.69 -44.45 9.31
N ARG A 188 7.61 -43.49 9.53
CA ARG A 188 9.02 -43.52 9.10
C ARG A 188 9.20 -43.87 7.62
N ASP A 189 8.32 -43.34 6.78
CA ASP A 189 8.22 -43.66 5.36
C ASP A 189 9.00 -42.69 4.44
N GLY A 190 9.79 -41.79 5.02
CA GLY A 190 10.64 -40.85 4.27
C GLY A 190 9.88 -39.74 3.53
N VAL A 191 8.61 -39.50 3.84
CA VAL A 191 7.85 -38.40 3.19
C VAL A 191 8.50 -37.04 3.43
N LEU A 192 9.06 -36.79 4.62
CA LEU A 192 9.68 -35.50 4.94
C LEU A 192 11.01 -35.28 4.18
N SER A 193 11.75 -36.35 3.84
CA SER A 193 13.02 -36.24 3.11
C SER A 193 12.83 -35.66 1.71
N HIS A 194 11.63 -35.75 1.14
CA HIS A 194 11.28 -35.12 -0.12
C HIS A 194 11.31 -33.58 -0.09
N MET A 195 11.21 -32.97 1.09
CA MET A 195 11.23 -31.52 1.27
C MET A 195 12.45 -31.02 2.03
N ILE A 196 13.19 -31.88 2.73
CA ILE A 196 14.41 -31.52 3.45
C ILE A 196 15.61 -32.23 2.81
N PRO A 197 16.39 -31.55 1.94
CA PRO A 197 17.46 -32.18 1.15
C PRO A 197 18.56 -32.86 1.97
N VAL A 198 18.76 -32.40 3.22
CA VAL A 198 19.79 -32.90 4.15
C VAL A 198 19.38 -34.25 4.77
N LEU A 199 18.08 -34.59 4.78
CA LEU A 199 17.64 -35.89 5.30
C LEU A 199 18.00 -37.03 4.33
N PRO A 200 18.49 -38.17 4.83
CA PRO A 200 18.71 -39.36 4.01
C PRO A 200 17.42 -39.73 3.28
N HIS A 201 17.49 -39.92 1.97
CA HIS A 201 16.36 -40.48 1.24
C HIS A 201 16.51 -41.99 1.29
N GLY A 202 15.49 -42.71 1.75
CA GLY A 202 15.47 -44.16 1.60
C GLY A 202 15.55 -44.47 0.11
N ASP A 203 16.64 -45.06 -0.34
CA ASP A 203 16.74 -45.53 -1.71
C ASP A 203 15.63 -46.56 -1.94
N ASP A 204 14.92 -46.45 -3.07
CA ASP A 204 13.92 -47.44 -3.54
C ASP A 204 14.56 -48.82 -3.88
N ALA A 205 15.73 -49.12 -3.33
CA ALA A 205 16.47 -50.35 -3.48
C ALA A 205 16.71 -50.96 -2.09
N HIS A 206 15.87 -51.95 -1.76
CA HIS A 206 15.91 -52.82 -0.58
C HIS A 206 15.18 -52.26 0.66
N GLY A 207 14.20 -53.05 1.12
CA GLY A 207 13.38 -52.73 2.28
C GLY A 207 14.20 -52.46 3.53
N VAL A 208 13.65 -51.58 4.37
CA VAL A 208 14.08 -51.21 5.72
C VAL A 208 15.42 -50.45 5.74
N ALA A 209 15.33 -49.12 5.86
CA ALA A 209 16.45 -48.27 6.20
C ALA A 209 17.10 -48.72 7.54
N PRO A 210 18.43 -48.69 7.69
CA PRO A 210 19.09 -49.01 8.95
C PRO A 210 18.61 -48.08 10.07
N GLU A 211 18.35 -48.64 11.26
CA GLU A 211 17.85 -47.87 12.40
C GLU A 211 18.80 -46.69 12.70
N PRO A 212 18.29 -45.45 12.78
CA PRO A 212 19.10 -44.28 13.11
C PRO A 212 19.71 -44.44 14.51
N THR A 213 20.94 -43.95 14.68
CA THR A 213 21.63 -44.02 15.98
C THR A 213 20.85 -43.25 17.05
N PRO A 214 20.99 -43.62 18.34
CA PRO A 214 20.29 -42.96 19.43
C PRO A 214 20.45 -41.43 19.45
N ALA A 215 21.63 -40.92 19.06
CA ALA A 215 21.92 -39.49 19.00
C ALA A 215 21.11 -38.75 17.92
N VAL A 216 20.96 -39.35 16.73
CA VAL A 216 20.13 -38.80 15.63
C VAL A 216 18.65 -38.81 16.02
N ARG A 217 18.21 -39.88 16.70
CA ARG A 217 16.84 -40.00 17.22
C ARG A 217 16.50 -38.92 18.24
N TRP A 218 17.45 -38.51 19.09
CA TRP A 218 17.23 -37.43 20.06
C TRP A 218 17.24 -36.04 19.39
N ALA A 219 18.12 -35.80 18.42
CA ALA A 219 18.16 -34.55 17.67
C ALA A 219 16.87 -34.31 16.84
N GLU A 220 16.36 -35.34 16.17
CA GLU A 220 15.11 -35.27 15.40
C GLU A 220 13.88 -35.02 16.29
N ARG A 221 13.86 -35.63 17.48
CA ARG A 221 12.78 -35.45 18.46
C ARG A 221 12.76 -34.04 19.07
N LEU A 222 13.94 -33.48 19.35
CA LEU A 222 14.06 -32.12 19.89
C LEU A 222 13.68 -31.06 18.84
N ALA A 223 14.01 -31.27 17.57
CA ALA A 223 13.62 -30.38 16.47
C ALA A 223 12.10 -30.35 16.24
N GLY A 224 11.43 -31.52 16.29
CA GLY A 224 9.97 -31.60 16.16
C GLY A 224 9.20 -30.97 17.32
N VAL A 225 9.70 -31.13 18.56
CA VAL A 225 9.09 -30.53 19.75
C VAL A 225 9.30 -29.02 19.80
N ALA A 226 10.49 -28.52 19.44
CA ALA A 226 10.75 -27.08 19.37
C ALA A 226 9.86 -26.38 18.32
N PHE A 227 9.60 -27.02 17.17
CA PHE A 227 8.72 -26.49 16.13
C PHE A 227 7.26 -26.37 16.60
N VAL A 228 6.75 -27.36 17.33
CA VAL A 228 5.37 -27.37 17.87
C VAL A 228 5.22 -26.37 19.04
N VAL A 229 6.24 -26.21 19.88
CA VAL A 229 6.21 -25.26 21.01
C VAL A 229 6.25 -23.81 20.53
N VAL A 230 7.06 -23.49 19.50
CA VAL A 230 7.11 -22.13 18.91
C VAL A 230 5.77 -21.74 18.29
N ILE A 231 5.11 -22.68 17.58
CA ILE A 231 3.77 -22.46 17.01
C ILE A 231 2.71 -22.36 18.12
N GLY A 232 2.80 -23.18 19.17
CA GLY A 232 1.85 -23.20 20.29
C GLY A 232 1.89 -21.94 21.16
N VAL A 233 3.08 -21.39 21.45
CA VAL A 233 3.24 -20.14 22.22
C VAL A 233 2.74 -18.93 21.42
N ALA A 234 2.92 -18.92 20.10
CA ALA A 234 2.39 -17.87 19.22
C ALA A 234 0.85 -17.87 19.15
N PHE A 235 0.20 -19.04 19.30
CA PHE A 235 -1.27 -19.19 19.28
C PHE A 235 -1.94 -18.92 20.64
N GLY A 236 -1.24 -19.12 21.76
CA GLY A 236 -1.83 -19.03 23.12
C GLY A 236 -2.07 -17.61 23.65
N LEU A 237 -1.40 -16.60 23.10
CA LEU A 237 -1.51 -15.21 23.56
C LEU A 237 -2.64 -14.40 22.87
N ALA A 238 -3.29 -14.96 21.84
CA ALA A 238 -4.11 -14.18 20.89
C ALA A 238 -5.63 -14.43 20.95
N ALA A 239 -6.17 -15.07 21.99
CA ALA A 239 -7.55 -15.54 21.96
C ALA A 239 -8.41 -15.09 23.16
N LYS A 240 -9.16 -14.00 23.00
CA LYS A 240 -10.57 -13.88 23.45
C LYS A 240 -11.36 -12.86 22.59
N PRO A 241 -12.48 -13.24 21.95
CA PRO A 241 -13.38 -12.28 21.29
C PRO A 241 -14.73 -12.12 22.02
N ALA A 242 -15.38 -10.96 21.83
CA ALA A 242 -16.81 -10.70 22.11
C ALA A 242 -17.36 -9.58 21.19
N PRO A 243 -18.68 -9.46 20.96
CA PRO A 243 -19.24 -9.12 19.63
C PRO A 243 -19.95 -7.74 19.45
N LYS A 244 -20.00 -7.30 18.17
CA LYS A 244 -21.02 -6.53 17.37
C LYS A 244 -21.57 -5.17 17.87
N THR A 245 -21.72 -4.18 16.97
CA THR A 245 -22.95 -3.85 16.20
C THR A 245 -22.77 -2.58 15.33
N GLU A 246 -23.54 -2.53 14.24
CA GLU A 246 -23.58 -1.61 13.08
C GLU A 246 -23.92 -0.13 13.38
N GLY A 247 -23.43 0.77 12.52
CA GLY A 247 -23.89 2.15 12.39
C GLY A 247 -23.85 2.61 10.94
N GLN A 248 -24.97 3.13 10.44
CA GLN A 248 -25.17 3.63 9.07
C GLN A 248 -24.75 5.10 8.93
N ALA A 249 -24.23 5.51 7.76
CA ALA A 249 -24.32 6.89 7.25
C ALA A 249 -24.30 6.90 5.70
N VAL A 250 -25.44 7.24 5.05
CA VAL A 250 -25.82 8.51 4.38
C VAL A 250 -24.83 9.03 3.32
N ALA A 251 -25.24 8.92 2.05
CA ALA A 251 -24.55 9.42 0.87
C ALA A 251 -24.87 10.89 0.56
N SER A 252 -23.89 11.64 0.06
CA SER A 252 -24.05 13.00 -0.47
C SER A 252 -23.78 13.06 -1.98
N ALA A 253 -24.59 13.89 -2.65
CA ALA A 253 -24.74 14.01 -4.10
C ALA A 253 -23.50 14.60 -4.84
N PRO A 254 -23.37 14.39 -6.17
CA PRO A 254 -22.20 14.82 -6.94
C PRO A 254 -22.20 16.32 -7.23
N ALA A 255 -20.99 16.91 -7.19
CA ALA A 255 -20.72 18.31 -7.54
C ALA A 255 -20.46 18.48 -9.06
N ALA A 256 -20.74 19.69 -9.54
CA ALA A 256 -20.75 20.09 -10.95
C ALA A 256 -19.37 20.06 -11.65
N ALA A 257 -19.43 20.05 -13.00
CA ALA A 257 -18.32 19.94 -13.94
C ALA A 257 -17.19 20.99 -13.76
N PRO A 258 -15.94 20.67 -14.16
CA PRO A 258 -14.78 21.55 -14.00
C PRO A 258 -14.92 22.86 -14.80
N ALA A 259 -14.71 23.99 -14.12
CA ALA A 259 -14.43 25.26 -14.78
C ALA A 259 -13.00 25.23 -15.33
N ALA A 260 -12.85 25.33 -16.65
CA ALA A 260 -11.55 25.56 -17.27
C ALA A 260 -10.91 26.84 -16.71
N ASP A 261 -9.59 26.84 -16.52
CA ASP A 261 -8.86 28.01 -16.04
C ASP A 261 -9.08 29.18 -17.00
N ALA A 262 -9.61 30.29 -16.51
CA ALA A 262 -9.81 31.51 -17.30
C ALA A 262 -8.47 32.03 -17.87
N ALA A 263 -8.50 32.65 -19.05
CA ALA A 263 -7.30 33.26 -19.63
C ALA A 263 -6.67 34.28 -18.64
N VAL A 264 -5.34 34.31 -18.58
CA VAL A 264 -4.61 35.24 -17.71
C VAL A 264 -4.64 36.63 -18.32
N THR A 265 -5.24 37.58 -17.61
CA THR A 265 -5.10 39.01 -17.92
C THR A 265 -3.82 39.53 -17.27
N PRO A 266 -2.90 40.17 -18.03
CA PRO A 266 -1.68 40.76 -17.49
C PRO A 266 -1.93 41.82 -16.40
N GLY A 267 -0.99 41.93 -15.46
CA GLY A 267 -0.87 43.10 -14.59
C GLY A 267 -0.28 44.30 -15.33
N ALA A 268 -0.39 45.48 -14.73
CA ALA A 268 0.18 46.72 -15.27
C ALA A 268 1.64 46.96 -14.81
N ALA A 269 2.08 46.27 -13.74
CA ALA A 269 3.44 46.36 -13.21
C ALA A 269 4.47 45.63 -14.10
N ALA A 270 5.75 45.76 -13.76
CA ALA A 270 6.85 45.12 -14.47
C ALA A 270 6.69 43.59 -14.53
N ALA A 271 6.81 43.02 -15.72
CA ALA A 271 6.70 41.58 -15.94
C ALA A 271 8.01 40.85 -15.58
N TRP A 272 7.87 39.63 -15.08
CA TRP A 272 8.98 38.78 -14.65
C TRP A 272 8.93 37.41 -15.34
N THR A 273 10.08 36.96 -15.81
CA THR A 273 10.27 35.61 -16.33
C THR A 273 10.83 34.71 -15.23
N VAL A 274 10.05 33.71 -14.80
CA VAL A 274 10.47 32.77 -13.76
C VAL A 274 11.44 31.73 -14.31
N ASP A 275 12.60 31.59 -13.66
CA ASP A 275 13.53 30.49 -13.88
C ASP A 275 13.02 29.25 -13.13
N LYS A 276 12.30 28.39 -13.84
CA LYS A 276 11.70 27.17 -13.26
C LYS A 276 12.74 26.21 -12.69
N ALA A 277 13.94 26.15 -13.26
CA ALA A 277 14.99 25.25 -12.81
C ALA A 277 15.62 25.70 -11.48
N ALA A 278 15.62 27.02 -11.22
CA ALA A 278 16.06 27.61 -9.96
C ALA A 278 14.91 27.90 -8.98
N SER A 279 13.70 27.41 -9.26
CA SER A 279 12.50 27.69 -8.47
C SER A 279 11.81 26.40 -8.00
N THR A 280 11.09 26.47 -6.89
CA THR A 280 10.39 25.33 -6.29
C THR A 280 9.05 25.76 -5.68
N ILE A 281 8.08 24.84 -5.74
CA ILE A 281 6.83 24.89 -4.96
C ILE A 281 6.78 23.60 -4.17
N GLN A 282 6.94 23.71 -2.85
CA GLN A 282 6.92 22.60 -1.91
C GLN A 282 5.67 22.63 -1.04
N PHE A 283 5.23 21.45 -0.62
CA PHE A 283 4.17 21.27 0.36
C PHE A 283 4.64 20.32 1.46
N THR A 284 4.08 20.44 2.65
CA THR A 284 4.47 19.67 3.84
C THR A 284 3.23 19.28 4.62
N GLY A 285 3.35 18.19 5.37
CA GLY A 285 2.30 17.72 6.27
C GLY A 285 2.81 16.58 7.14
N THR A 286 1.91 15.97 7.89
CA THR A 286 2.18 14.73 8.60
C THR A 286 1.23 13.64 8.12
N HIS A 287 1.74 12.41 8.00
CA HIS A 287 0.97 11.22 7.70
C HIS A 287 1.34 10.15 8.72
N THR A 288 0.36 9.64 9.48
CA THR A 288 0.57 8.68 10.59
C THR A 288 1.61 9.20 11.61
N GLY A 289 1.52 10.49 11.97
CA GLY A 289 2.45 11.15 12.89
C GLY A 289 3.86 11.43 12.33
N LYS A 290 4.18 10.99 11.11
CA LYS A 290 5.48 11.25 10.47
C LYS A 290 5.37 12.44 9.52
N ALA A 291 6.26 13.42 9.69
CA ALA A 291 6.38 14.54 8.76
C ALA A 291 6.83 14.07 7.36
N PHE A 292 6.29 14.70 6.33
CA PHE A 292 6.72 14.55 4.94
C PHE A 292 6.85 15.92 4.27
N THR A 293 7.68 15.95 3.23
CA THR A 293 7.81 17.09 2.31
C THR A 293 7.59 16.56 0.91
N GLY A 294 6.79 17.27 0.14
CA GLY A 294 6.61 17.05 -1.28
C GLY A 294 6.87 18.30 -2.10
N GLN A 295 6.93 18.12 -3.41
CA GLN A 295 7.10 19.19 -4.38
C GLN A 295 6.31 18.90 -5.66
N PHE A 296 5.98 19.94 -6.42
CA PHE A 296 5.40 19.80 -7.74
C PHE A 296 6.47 19.98 -8.82
N GLU A 297 6.62 18.99 -9.71
CA GLU A 297 7.64 19.04 -10.76
C GLU A 297 7.22 19.92 -11.96
N GLN A 298 5.92 20.07 -12.21
CA GLN A 298 5.40 20.89 -13.32
C GLN A 298 4.42 21.95 -12.83
N TRP A 299 4.77 23.19 -13.13
CA TRP A 299 3.95 24.37 -12.87
C TRP A 299 4.35 25.49 -13.82
N ASP A 300 3.49 26.50 -13.93
CA ASP A 300 3.71 27.71 -14.69
C ASP A 300 3.37 28.93 -13.83
N ALA A 301 4.03 30.06 -14.11
CA ALA A 301 3.82 31.30 -13.39
C ALA A 301 3.93 32.50 -14.32
N GLN A 302 2.95 33.38 -14.23
CA GLN A 302 2.92 34.68 -14.90
C GLN A 302 2.86 35.76 -13.83
N VAL A 303 3.91 36.58 -13.75
CA VAL A 303 4.14 37.50 -12.64
C VAL A 303 4.39 38.89 -13.17
N TRP A 304 3.63 39.85 -12.64
CA TRP A 304 3.81 41.29 -12.80
C TRP A 304 3.95 41.85 -11.40
N PHE A 305 5.11 42.37 -11.04
CA PHE A 305 5.34 42.88 -9.69
C PHE A 305 6.31 44.03 -9.71
N ASP A 306 5.94 45.11 -9.04
CA ASP A 306 6.81 46.27 -8.82
C ASP A 306 6.52 46.83 -7.41
N PRO A 307 7.51 46.89 -6.52
CA PRO A 307 7.39 47.54 -5.22
C PRO A 307 6.86 48.98 -5.27
N ALA A 308 7.11 49.69 -6.38
CA ALA A 308 6.62 51.05 -6.61
C ALA A 308 5.20 51.10 -7.21
N ASP A 309 4.69 49.99 -7.75
CA ASP A 309 3.34 49.85 -8.31
C ASP A 309 2.66 48.55 -7.84
N LEU A 310 2.32 48.52 -6.55
CA LEU A 310 1.59 47.38 -5.96
C LEU A 310 0.16 47.26 -6.49
N ALA A 311 -0.44 48.35 -6.99
CA ALA A 311 -1.80 48.35 -7.53
C ALA A 311 -1.85 47.71 -8.93
N GLY A 312 -0.80 47.89 -9.75
CA GLY A 312 -0.62 47.22 -11.03
C GLY A 312 -0.06 45.79 -10.93
N SER A 313 0.34 45.35 -9.72
CA SER A 313 0.95 44.05 -9.50
C SER A 313 -0.09 42.90 -9.53
N LYS A 314 0.32 41.77 -10.11
CA LYS A 314 -0.49 40.56 -10.29
C LYS A 314 0.40 39.31 -10.36
N ALA A 315 -0.04 38.20 -9.79
CA ALA A 315 0.62 36.91 -9.98
C ALA A 315 -0.41 35.82 -10.26
N VAL A 316 -0.19 35.00 -11.28
CA VAL A 316 -0.97 33.80 -11.56
C VAL A 316 -0.03 32.60 -11.62
N VAL A 317 -0.30 31.59 -10.81
CA VAL A 317 0.47 30.34 -10.74
C VAL A 317 -0.47 29.17 -10.99
N THR A 318 -0.12 28.32 -11.94
CA THR A 318 -0.87 27.10 -12.27
C THR A 318 0.02 25.88 -12.05
N VAL A 319 -0.42 24.98 -11.18
CA VAL A 319 0.32 23.78 -10.78
C VAL A 319 -0.33 22.55 -11.38
N GLN A 320 0.45 21.69 -12.05
CA GLN A 320 -0.02 20.38 -12.51
C GLN A 320 0.00 19.41 -11.33
N THR A 321 -1.16 19.16 -10.73
CA THR A 321 -1.28 18.44 -9.46
C THR A 321 -0.84 16.99 -9.54
N GLY A 322 -0.94 16.35 -10.72
CA GLY A 322 -0.45 15.00 -10.97
C GLY A 322 1.08 14.85 -10.95
N THR A 323 1.82 15.95 -10.81
CA THR A 323 3.29 15.97 -10.71
C THR A 323 3.80 16.13 -9.28
N ALA A 324 2.93 15.95 -8.29
CA ALA A 324 3.29 15.92 -6.90
C ALA A 324 4.22 14.73 -6.60
N LYS A 325 5.37 15.01 -5.99
CA LYS A 325 6.37 14.02 -5.56
C LYS A 325 6.65 14.16 -4.09
N THR A 326 6.61 13.04 -3.36
CA THR A 326 6.93 12.97 -1.92
C THR A 326 8.02 11.93 -1.62
N GLY A 327 8.36 11.08 -2.60
CA GLY A 327 9.26 9.95 -2.42
C GLY A 327 8.62 8.73 -1.74
N ASP A 328 7.33 8.79 -1.42
CA ASP A 328 6.56 7.65 -0.89
C ASP A 328 5.53 7.20 -1.92
N SER A 329 5.67 5.98 -2.44
CA SER A 329 4.80 5.45 -3.50
C SER A 329 3.33 5.34 -3.08
N THR A 330 3.04 5.23 -1.78
CA THR A 330 1.66 5.16 -1.31
C THR A 330 1.00 6.54 -1.34
N GLN A 331 1.71 7.56 -0.89
CA GLN A 331 1.26 8.96 -0.98
C GLN A 331 1.10 9.36 -2.46
N GLU A 332 2.13 9.16 -3.27
CA GLU A 332 2.10 9.50 -4.71
C GLU A 332 1.04 8.71 -5.48
N GLY A 333 0.75 7.47 -5.07
CA GLY A 333 -0.33 6.68 -5.64
C GLY A 333 -1.73 7.13 -5.23
N SER A 334 -1.87 7.82 -4.09
CA SER A 334 -3.16 8.24 -3.53
C SER A 334 -3.53 9.68 -3.90
N LEU A 335 -2.55 10.58 -3.99
CA LEU A 335 -2.73 12.01 -4.32
C LEU A 335 -3.54 12.26 -5.62
N PRO A 336 -3.36 11.48 -6.72
CA PRO A 336 -4.16 11.64 -7.94
C PRO A 336 -5.64 11.30 -7.80
N GLY A 337 -6.02 10.53 -6.76
CA GLY A 337 -7.36 10.00 -6.58
C GLY A 337 -8.43 11.07 -6.32
N ALA A 338 -9.70 10.69 -6.53
CA ALA A 338 -10.85 11.60 -6.50
C ALA A 338 -11.03 12.37 -5.17
N GLU A 339 -10.63 11.77 -4.05
CA GLU A 339 -10.70 12.39 -2.73
C GLU A 339 -9.63 13.45 -2.48
N TRP A 340 -8.52 13.37 -3.21
CA TRP A 340 -7.37 14.27 -3.07
C TRP A 340 -7.39 15.30 -4.19
N PHE A 341 -6.49 15.22 -5.18
CA PHE A 341 -6.44 16.19 -6.27
C PHE A 341 -7.42 15.89 -7.41
N ASP A 342 -7.87 14.64 -7.55
CA ASP A 342 -8.71 14.21 -8.69
C ASP A 342 -8.13 14.65 -10.03
N THR A 343 -6.87 14.27 -10.28
CA THR A 343 -6.07 14.82 -11.39
C THR A 343 -6.64 14.47 -12.76
N ALA A 344 -7.45 13.40 -12.83
CA ALA A 344 -8.13 12.97 -14.05
C ALA A 344 -9.21 13.99 -14.47
N THR A 345 -9.91 14.58 -13.49
CA THR A 345 -10.99 15.56 -13.72
C THR A 345 -10.48 17.00 -13.63
N TYR A 346 -9.56 17.25 -12.70
CA TYR A 346 -9.00 18.57 -12.37
C TYR A 346 -7.46 18.50 -12.40
N PRO A 347 -6.83 18.54 -13.59
CA PRO A 347 -5.38 18.38 -13.70
C PRO A 347 -4.60 19.52 -13.02
N THR A 348 -5.20 20.71 -12.90
CA THR A 348 -4.54 21.90 -12.36
C THR A 348 -5.14 22.39 -11.05
N ALA A 349 -4.26 22.89 -10.19
CA ALA A 349 -4.58 23.85 -9.13
C ALA A 349 -4.07 25.23 -9.55
N ARG A 350 -4.77 26.30 -9.16
CA ARG A 350 -4.43 27.66 -9.59
C ARG A 350 -4.50 28.66 -8.45
N PHE A 351 -3.43 29.43 -8.28
CA PHE A 351 -3.40 30.59 -7.39
C PHE A 351 -3.37 31.88 -8.22
N GLU A 352 -4.24 32.83 -7.93
CA GLU A 352 -4.28 34.15 -8.57
C GLU A 352 -4.32 35.25 -7.52
N ALA A 353 -3.24 36.03 -7.44
CA ALA A 353 -3.10 37.18 -6.55
C ALA A 353 -3.30 38.48 -7.32
N THR A 354 -4.16 39.34 -6.79
CA THR A 354 -4.57 40.62 -7.43
C THR A 354 -4.42 41.81 -6.50
N ALA A 355 -4.03 41.62 -5.25
CA ALA A 355 -3.78 42.69 -4.31
C ALA A 355 -2.47 42.45 -3.56
N PHE A 356 -1.62 43.47 -3.51
CA PHE A 356 -0.31 43.41 -2.86
C PHE A 356 -0.17 44.51 -1.83
N LYS A 357 0.50 44.18 -0.71
CA LYS A 357 0.72 45.12 0.39
C LYS A 357 2.16 45.04 0.87
N ALA A 358 2.79 46.20 1.08
CA ALA A 358 4.10 46.28 1.72
C ALA A 358 3.99 46.07 3.24
N LEU A 359 4.89 45.29 3.81
CA LEU A 359 5.04 45.06 5.25
C LEU A 359 6.29 45.71 5.85
N GLY A 360 7.00 46.52 5.05
CA GLY A 360 8.25 47.17 5.39
C GLY A 360 9.49 46.31 5.13
N GLY A 361 10.57 46.97 4.71
CA GLY A 361 11.79 46.31 4.20
C GLY A 361 11.52 45.63 2.86
N ASN A 362 12.04 44.42 2.69
CA ASN A 362 11.85 43.57 1.51
C ASN A 362 10.63 42.64 1.63
N ARG A 363 9.67 42.92 2.54
CA ARG A 363 8.55 42.03 2.87
C ARG A 363 7.23 42.55 2.34
N TYR A 364 6.42 41.63 1.82
CA TYR A 364 5.15 41.92 1.18
C TYR A 364 4.12 40.82 1.48
N GLU A 365 2.85 41.12 1.23
CA GLU A 365 1.75 40.16 1.20
C GLU A 365 1.09 40.17 -0.18
N ALA A 366 0.84 38.99 -0.73
CA ALA A 366 0.02 38.78 -1.92
C ALA A 366 -1.32 38.19 -1.48
N THR A 367 -2.42 38.93 -1.69
CA THR A 367 -3.78 38.47 -1.45
C THR A 367 -4.40 38.00 -2.75
N GLY A 368 -4.96 36.80 -2.73
CA GLY A 368 -5.49 36.14 -3.91
C GLY A 368 -6.48 35.04 -3.59
N THR A 369 -6.77 34.23 -4.61
CA THR A 369 -7.60 33.03 -4.48
C THR A 369 -6.82 31.80 -4.92
N LEU A 370 -6.99 30.70 -4.19
CA LEU A 370 -6.46 29.38 -4.53
C LEU A 370 -7.63 28.47 -4.90
N ARG A 371 -7.62 27.97 -6.13
CA ARG A 371 -8.53 26.94 -6.64
C ARG A 371 -7.85 25.58 -6.61
N ILE A 372 -8.48 24.61 -5.95
CA ILE A 372 -8.16 23.18 -6.03
C ILE A 372 -9.47 22.43 -6.30
N LYS A 373 -9.50 21.61 -7.36
CA LYS A 373 -10.72 21.00 -7.87
C LYS A 373 -11.80 22.06 -8.13
N THR A 374 -12.96 21.92 -7.50
CA THR A 374 -14.10 22.87 -7.52
C THR A 374 -14.08 23.89 -6.39
N THR A 375 -13.13 23.77 -5.45
CA THR A 375 -13.05 24.61 -4.27
C THR A 375 -12.14 25.79 -4.53
N THR A 376 -12.64 27.01 -4.28
CA THR A 376 -11.85 28.24 -4.35
C THR A 376 -11.88 28.93 -2.99
N VAL A 377 -10.71 29.17 -2.41
CA VAL A 377 -10.56 29.83 -1.10
C VAL A 377 -9.70 31.09 -1.22
N PRO A 378 -9.96 32.14 -0.43
CA PRO A 378 -9.06 33.28 -0.32
C PRO A 378 -7.77 32.86 0.40
N VAL A 379 -6.63 33.33 -0.09
CA VAL A 379 -5.31 33.05 0.48
C VAL A 379 -4.49 34.34 0.55
N VAL A 380 -3.78 34.51 1.66
CA VAL A 380 -2.78 35.55 1.83
C VAL A 380 -1.41 34.88 1.93
N LEU A 381 -0.53 35.19 0.98
CA LEU A 381 0.83 34.69 0.92
C LEU A 381 1.79 35.81 1.36
N PRO A 382 2.38 35.74 2.56
CA PRO A 382 3.51 36.59 2.90
C PRO A 382 4.76 36.12 2.16
N PHE A 383 5.56 37.07 1.65
CA PHE A 383 6.79 36.77 0.94
C PHE A 383 7.86 37.85 1.13
N THR A 384 9.12 37.46 0.94
CA THR A 384 10.24 38.39 0.73
C THR A 384 10.51 38.55 -0.75
N PHE A 385 10.93 39.74 -1.17
CA PHE A 385 11.35 40.05 -2.52
C PHE A 385 12.69 40.78 -2.48
N ASP A 386 13.73 40.11 -2.95
CA ASP A 386 15.10 40.64 -3.02
C ASP A 386 15.53 40.75 -4.47
N GLU A 387 15.64 41.99 -4.97
CA GLU A 387 16.08 42.28 -6.33
C GLU A 387 17.52 42.79 -6.35
N ALA A 388 18.34 42.18 -7.21
CA ALA A 388 19.68 42.66 -7.53
C ALA A 388 19.95 42.48 -9.03
N SER A 389 20.40 43.56 -9.68
CA SER A 389 20.80 43.54 -11.10
C SER A 389 19.75 42.93 -12.06
N GLY A 390 18.47 43.27 -11.85
CA GLY A 390 17.35 42.78 -12.66
C GLY A 390 16.97 41.31 -12.42
N THR A 391 17.53 40.67 -11.39
CA THR A 391 17.14 39.33 -10.93
C THR A 391 16.50 39.45 -9.55
N ALA A 392 15.32 38.84 -9.38
CA ALA A 392 14.62 38.75 -8.11
C ALA A 392 14.73 37.34 -7.52
N THR A 393 14.92 37.27 -6.20
CA THR A 393 14.69 36.07 -5.39
C THR A 393 13.49 36.32 -4.49
N VAL A 394 12.52 35.41 -4.55
CA VAL A 394 11.28 35.47 -3.79
C VAL A 394 11.17 34.22 -2.92
N ALA A 395 10.92 34.40 -1.63
CA ALA A 395 10.64 33.31 -0.72
C ALA A 395 9.34 33.58 0.01
N GLY A 396 8.43 32.61 0.00
CA GLY A 396 7.10 32.75 0.59
C GLY A 396 6.69 31.47 1.29
N LYS A 397 5.96 31.62 2.39
CA LYS A 397 5.43 30.49 3.16
C LYS A 397 4.05 30.79 3.67
N LEU A 398 3.16 29.82 3.57
CA LEU A 398 1.83 29.90 4.17
C LEU A 398 1.40 28.52 4.66
N GLU A 399 0.37 28.50 5.49
CA GLU A 399 -0.28 27.27 5.94
C GLU A 399 -1.72 27.26 5.43
N LEU A 400 -2.14 26.13 4.85
CA LEU A 400 -3.49 25.88 4.38
C LEU A 400 -4.17 24.86 5.28
N ASP A 401 -5.49 24.91 5.34
CA ASP A 401 -6.32 23.86 5.92
C ASP A 401 -6.89 22.99 4.79
N ARG A 402 -6.49 21.72 4.74
CA ARG A 402 -6.96 20.77 3.72
C ARG A 402 -8.46 20.53 3.77
N THR A 403 -9.09 20.73 4.93
CA THR A 403 -10.54 20.55 5.10
C THR A 403 -11.31 21.66 4.38
N ALA A 404 -10.80 22.89 4.44
CA ALA A 404 -11.34 24.02 3.68
C ALA A 404 -11.18 23.85 2.16
N LEU A 405 -10.25 22.98 1.73
CA LEU A 405 -9.97 22.68 0.33
C LEU A 405 -10.69 21.41 -0.17
N ASN A 406 -11.47 20.74 0.67
CA ASN A 406 -12.12 19.47 0.38
C ASN A 406 -11.12 18.37 -0.06
N MET A 407 -10.00 18.26 0.65
CA MET A 407 -8.95 17.26 0.40
C MET A 407 -8.91 16.21 1.50
N GLY A 408 -9.11 14.94 1.15
CA GLY A 408 -9.10 13.83 2.11
C GLY A 408 -10.32 13.81 3.03
N MET A 409 -11.46 14.37 2.59
CA MET A 409 -12.65 14.57 3.43
C MET A 409 -13.62 13.39 3.44
N MET A 410 -13.45 12.40 2.55
CA MET A 410 -14.35 11.24 2.53
C MET A 410 -13.87 10.15 3.50
N SER A 411 -12.56 9.98 3.63
CA SER A 411 -11.91 8.93 4.41
C SER A 411 -11.29 9.43 5.71
N ASP A 412 -10.85 10.70 5.75
CA ASP A 412 -10.11 11.27 6.87
C ASP A 412 -10.53 12.71 7.18
N ALA A 413 -11.83 12.98 7.33
CA ALA A 413 -12.31 14.31 7.72
C ALA A 413 -11.80 14.76 9.11
N GLY A 414 -11.54 13.80 9.99
CA GLY A 414 -11.03 14.00 11.36
C GLY A 414 -9.61 14.53 11.42
N GLY A 415 -8.77 14.21 10.43
CA GLY A 415 -7.33 14.48 10.49
C GLY A 415 -6.57 13.45 11.32
N ASP A 416 -7.09 12.24 11.41
CA ASP A 416 -6.53 11.15 12.20
C ASP A 416 -5.30 10.57 11.50
N TRP A 417 -5.30 10.56 10.17
CA TRP A 417 -4.24 9.98 9.37
C TRP A 417 -3.31 11.03 8.78
N VAL A 418 -3.88 12.07 8.18
CA VAL A 418 -3.15 13.16 7.52
C VAL A 418 -3.49 14.48 8.20
N SER A 419 -2.46 15.26 8.57
CA SER A 419 -2.67 16.56 9.21
C SER A 419 -3.63 17.44 8.43
N LYS A 420 -4.47 18.20 9.15
CA LYS A 420 -5.33 19.22 8.54
C LYS A 420 -4.52 20.35 7.94
N ALA A 421 -3.49 20.78 8.66
CA ALA A 421 -2.53 21.77 8.21
C ALA A 421 -1.65 21.22 7.08
N ILE A 422 -1.53 22.01 6.01
CA ILE A 422 -0.60 21.82 4.89
C ILE A 422 0.28 23.05 4.83
N GLY A 423 1.57 22.91 5.11
CA GLY A 423 2.52 24.00 4.90
C GLY A 423 2.88 24.08 3.42
N VAL A 424 2.82 25.26 2.82
CA VAL A 424 3.27 25.53 1.45
C VAL A 424 4.46 26.48 1.51
N GLU A 425 5.54 26.13 0.83
CA GLU A 425 6.74 26.95 0.70
C GLU A 425 7.07 27.16 -0.78
N ILE A 426 7.27 28.42 -1.17
CA ILE A 426 7.72 28.78 -2.50
C ILE A 426 9.12 29.42 -2.42
N LYS A 427 9.95 29.05 -3.37
CA LYS A 427 11.22 29.74 -3.65
C LYS A 427 11.27 30.00 -5.14
N VAL A 428 11.27 31.25 -5.54
CA VAL A 428 11.21 31.65 -6.94
C VAL A 428 12.40 32.53 -7.27
N LYS A 429 13.07 32.20 -8.37
CA LYS A 429 14.06 33.07 -9.00
C LYS A 429 13.47 33.56 -10.32
N ALA A 430 13.53 34.86 -10.56
CA ALA A 430 12.98 35.45 -11.78
C ALA A 430 13.85 36.58 -12.31
N THR A 431 13.80 36.81 -13.62
CA THR A 431 14.47 37.94 -14.28
C THR A 431 13.43 38.91 -14.83
N ARG A 432 13.72 40.20 -14.71
CA ARG A 432 12.83 41.25 -15.21
C ARG A 432 12.75 41.18 -16.74
N GLN A 433 11.54 41.26 -17.29
CA GLN A 433 11.33 41.43 -18.72
C GLN A 433 11.65 42.88 -19.10
N GLY A 434 12.50 43.05 -20.12
CA GLY A 434 13.00 44.36 -20.57
C GLY A 434 12.00 45.18 -21.36
#